data_AF-A0A2V9ZFA8-F1
#
_entry.id   AF-A0A2V9ZFA8-F1
#
_cell.length_a   1.000
_cell.length_b   1.000
_cell.length_c   1.000
_cell.angle_alpha   90.00
_cell.angle_beta   90.00
_cell.angle_gamma   90.00
#
_symmetry.space_group_name_H-M   'P 1'
#
loop_
_entity.id
_entity.type
_entity.pdbx_description
1 polymer ?
#
loop_
_entity_poly.entity_id
_entity_poly.type
_entity_poly.pdbx_seq_one_letter_code
_entity_poly.pdbx_strand_id
1 'polypeptide(L)'
;MKTLAVMVQTKEVRPWSSEVEEVFRTRYADVFRAAYRITGSHSDAEDVLQTLFLRLLRRESGGQTVANLGGYVYRAAINAALDVLR
;
A
#
# COMPACT_ATOMS: atom_id res chain seq x y z
N MET A 1 -33.46 -29.02 17.18
CA MET A 1 -32.54 -28.00 17.73
C MET A 1 -31.46 -27.73 16.68
N LYS A 2 -31.55 -26.60 15.97
CA LYS A 2 -30.52 -26.13 15.03
C LYS A 2 -29.51 -25.31 15.83
N THR A 3 -28.32 -25.83 16.05
CA THR A 3 -27.21 -25.02 16.57
C THR A 3 -26.50 -24.38 15.38
N LEU A 4 -26.41 -23.06 15.42
CA LEU A 4 -25.95 -22.17 14.36
C LEU A 4 -24.51 -22.50 13.94
N ALA A 5 -24.35 -22.88 12.67
CA ALA A 5 -23.06 -22.82 12.00
C ALA A 5 -22.65 -21.35 11.91
N VAL A 6 -21.68 -20.95 12.72
CA VAL A 6 -21.02 -19.66 12.60
C VAL A 6 -20.30 -19.67 11.25
N MET A 7 -20.91 -19.06 10.24
CA MET A 7 -20.26 -18.71 8.98
C MET A 7 -19.23 -17.61 9.27
N VAL A 8 -18.04 -17.99 9.76
CA VAL A 8 -16.87 -17.15 9.58
C VAL A 8 -16.56 -17.20 8.09
N GLN A 9 -16.98 -16.18 7.35
CA GLN A 9 -16.46 -15.95 6.02
C GLN A 9 -14.96 -15.74 6.16
N THR A 10 -14.18 -16.79 5.93
CA THR A 10 -12.73 -16.66 5.72
C THR A 10 -12.57 -15.81 4.47
N LYS A 11 -12.34 -14.51 4.66
CA LYS A 11 -11.94 -13.61 3.57
C LYS A 11 -10.73 -14.27 2.92
N GLU A 12 -10.90 -14.79 1.70
CA GLU A 12 -9.76 -15.30 0.94
C GLU A 12 -8.69 -14.22 0.92
N VAL A 13 -7.54 -14.49 1.53
CA VAL A 13 -6.37 -13.62 1.41
C VAL A 13 -5.90 -13.82 -0.03
N ARG A 14 -6.37 -12.94 -0.93
CA ARG A 14 -5.88 -12.97 -2.30
C ARG A 14 -4.38 -12.69 -2.26
N PRO A 15 -3.54 -13.57 -2.84
CA PRO A 15 -2.14 -13.25 -3.04
C PRO A 15 -2.06 -11.96 -3.85
N TRP A 16 -1.05 -11.14 -3.56
CA TRP A 16 -0.78 -9.93 -4.34
C TRP A 16 -0.65 -10.31 -5.81
N SER A 17 -1.09 -9.48 -6.75
CA SER A 17 -0.65 -9.68 -8.13
C SER A 17 0.87 -9.63 -8.19
N SER A 18 1.43 -10.38 -9.13
CA SER A 18 2.85 -10.33 -9.47
C SER A 18 3.31 -8.90 -9.75
N GLU A 19 2.45 -8.05 -10.31
CA GLU A 19 2.76 -6.64 -10.61
C GLU A 19 2.92 -5.80 -9.33
N VAL A 20 1.98 -5.89 -8.39
CA VAL A 20 2.07 -5.15 -7.11
C VAL A 20 3.23 -5.66 -6.26
N GLU A 21 3.46 -6.99 -6.24
CA GLU A 21 4.60 -7.58 -5.55
C GLU A 21 5.93 -7.10 -6.13
N GLU A 22 6.08 -7.09 -7.45
CA GLU A 22 7.29 -6.63 -8.11
C GLU A 22 7.54 -5.15 -7.84
N VAL A 23 6.51 -4.31 -7.89
CA VAL A 23 6.64 -2.89 -7.56
C VAL A 23 7.00 -2.70 -6.09
N PHE A 24 6.41 -3.46 -5.18
CA PHE A 24 6.80 -3.42 -3.77
C PHE A 24 8.29 -3.76 -3.60
N ARG A 25 8.72 -4.91 -4.12
CA ARG A 25 10.11 -5.39 -4.02
C ARG A 25 11.11 -4.39 -4.60
N THR A 26 10.79 -3.78 -5.74
CA THR A 26 11.71 -2.87 -6.45
C THR A 26 11.69 -1.44 -5.93
N ARG A 27 10.59 -0.97 -5.32
CA ARG A 27 10.41 0.44 -4.94
C ARG A 27 10.34 0.71 -3.45
N TYR A 28 10.23 -0.30 -2.60
CA TYR A 28 10.14 -0.15 -1.15
C TYR A 28 11.18 0.85 -0.59
N ALA A 29 12.47 0.62 -0.89
CA ALA A 29 13.55 1.44 -0.36
C ALA A 29 13.51 2.89 -0.87
N ASP A 30 13.13 3.09 -2.14
CA ASP A 30 13.03 4.42 -2.73
C ASP A 30 11.87 5.21 -2.13
N VAL A 31 10.72 4.56 -1.92
CA VAL A 31 9.54 5.15 -1.27
C VAL A 31 9.88 5.56 0.16
N PHE A 32 10.49 4.66 0.93
CA PHE A 32 10.90 4.95 2.30
C PHE A 32 11.85 6.15 2.36
N ARG A 33 12.89 6.15 1.52
CA ARG A 33 13.88 7.25 1.46
C ARG A 33 13.24 8.58 1.05
N ALA A 34 12.31 8.57 0.10
CA ALA A 34 11.60 9.76 -0.33
C ALA A 34 10.73 10.32 0.81
N ALA A 35 9.97 9.45 1.49
CA ALA A 35 9.13 9.84 2.61
C ALA A 35 9.96 10.35 3.79
N TYR A 36 11.08 9.67 4.12
CA TYR A 36 12.00 10.08 5.19
C TYR A 36 12.65 11.43 4.93
N ARG A 37 13.04 11.73 3.68
CA ARG A 37 13.58 13.05 3.32
C ARG A 37 12.60 14.19 3.53
N ILE A 38 11.31 13.93 3.43
CA ILE A 38 10.26 14.93 3.61
C ILE A 38 9.87 15.03 5.09
N THR A 39 9.56 13.90 5.72
CA THR A 39 9.05 13.85 7.09
C THR A 39 10.13 14.05 8.17
N GLY A 40 11.39 13.70 7.88
CA GLY A 40 12.48 13.72 8.87
C GLY A 40 12.33 12.69 10.00
N SER A 41 11.32 11.81 9.92
CA SER A 41 10.92 10.88 10.97
C SER A 41 10.84 9.47 10.41
N HIS A 42 11.51 8.52 11.06
CA HIS A 42 11.49 7.13 10.63
C HIS A 42 10.08 6.54 10.73
N SER A 43 9.38 6.81 11.83
CA SER A 43 8.02 6.31 12.06
C SER A 43 7.05 6.82 11.01
N ASP A 44 7.11 8.11 10.69
CA ASP A 44 6.21 8.71 9.71
C ASP A 44 6.53 8.25 8.28
N ALA A 45 7.81 8.10 7.96
CA ALA A 45 8.22 7.54 6.68
C ALA A 45 7.74 6.10 6.48
N GLU A 46 7.78 5.30 7.54
CA GLU A 46 7.26 3.93 7.54
C GLU A 46 5.74 3.90 7.39
N ASP A 47 5.01 4.76 8.11
CA ASP A 47 3.55 4.84 7.99
C ASP A 47 3.10 5.27 6.59
N VAL A 48 3.79 6.26 6.00
CA VAL A 48 3.57 6.67 4.60
C VAL A 48 3.77 5.49 3.64
N LEU A 49 4.86 4.75 3.79
CA LEU A 49 5.15 3.58 2.97
C LEU A 49 4.07 2.52 3.11
N GLN A 50 3.73 2.15 4.34
CA GLN A 50 2.74 1.10 4.63
C GLN A 50 1.37 1.50 4.10
N THR A 51 0.92 2.73 4.38
CA THR A 51 -0.35 3.27 3.89
C THR A 51 -0.42 3.27 2.37
N LEU A 52 0.67 3.65 1.69
CA LEU A 52 0.72 3.66 0.22
C LEU A 52 0.51 2.26 -0.36
N PHE A 53 1.25 1.26 0.12
CA PHE A 53 1.14 -0.10 -0.41
C PHE A 53 -0.18 -0.77 -0.01
N LEU A 54 -0.70 -0.49 1.18
CA LEU A 54 -2.05 -0.94 1.57
C LEU A 54 -3.15 -0.34 0.68
N ARG A 55 -3.03 0.94 0.31
CA ARG A 55 -3.96 1.57 -0.65
C ARG A 55 -3.86 0.94 -2.03
N LEU A 56 -2.65 0.62 -2.48
CA LEU A 56 -2.44 -0.06 -3.76
C LEU A 56 -3.09 -1.44 -3.79
N LEU A 57 -2.91 -2.25 -2.75
CA LEU A 57 -3.54 -3.57 -2.61
C LEU A 57 -5.08 -3.50 -2.60
N ARG A 58 -5.65 -2.51 -1.92
CA ARG A 58 -7.11 -2.30 -1.91
C ARG A 58 -7.62 -1.90 -3.29
N ARG A 59 -6.87 -1.08 -4.02
CA ARG A 59 -7.21 -0.62 -5.36
C ARG A 59 -7.24 -1.78 -6.36
N GLU A 60 -6.21 -2.60 -6.32
CA GLU A 60 -6.10 -3.83 -7.11
C GLU A 60 -7.26 -4.80 -6.80
N SER A 61 -7.55 -5.04 -5.52
CA SER A 61 -8.68 -5.88 -5.09
C SER A 61 -10.03 -5.38 -5.60
N GLY A 62 -10.14 -4.07 -5.87
CA GLY A 62 -11.32 -3.43 -6.47
C GLY A 62 -11.33 -3.42 -8.00
N GLY A 63 -10.38 -4.10 -8.67
CA GLY A 63 -10.30 -4.20 -10.13
C GLY A 63 -9.81 -2.92 -10.83
N GLN A 64 -9.20 -1.99 -10.09
CA GLN A 64 -8.69 -0.75 -10.66
C GLN A 64 -7.21 -0.89 -11.04
N THR A 65 -6.91 -0.78 -12.33
CA THR A 65 -5.53 -0.83 -12.85
C THR A 65 -4.87 0.55 -12.90
N VAL A 66 -3.54 0.58 -12.82
CA VAL A 66 -2.73 1.80 -12.90
C VAL A 66 -1.77 1.70 -14.08
N ALA A 67 -2.01 2.45 -15.15
CA ALA A 67 -1.24 2.34 -16.40
C ALA A 67 0.27 2.59 -16.23
N ASN A 68 0.68 3.47 -15.30
CA ASN A 68 2.09 3.67 -14.93
C ASN A 68 2.22 3.54 -13.41
N LEU A 69 2.27 2.30 -12.93
CA LEU A 69 2.29 2.01 -11.51
C LEU A 69 3.54 2.56 -10.82
N GLY A 70 4.72 2.46 -11.44
CA GLY A 70 5.97 3.02 -10.89
C GLY A 70 5.93 4.54 -10.72
N GLY A 71 5.48 5.27 -11.74
CA GLY A 71 5.33 6.73 -11.68
C GLY A 71 4.19 7.18 -10.75
N TYR A 72 3.18 6.35 -10.56
CA TYR A 72 2.14 6.56 -9.56
C TYR A 72 2.69 6.43 -8.14
N VAL A 73 3.41 5.34 -7.83
CA VAL A 73 3.97 5.08 -6.49
C VAL A 73 4.87 6.22 -6.03
N TYR A 74 5.75 6.73 -6.90
CA TYR A 74 6.62 7.85 -6.54
C TYR A 74 5.83 9.12 -6.17
N ARG A 75 4.85 9.51 -7.00
CA ARG A 75 4.02 10.69 -6.74
C ARG A 75 3.14 10.52 -5.49
N ALA A 76 2.56 9.33 -5.31
CA ALA A 76 1.75 9.01 -4.16
C ALA A 76 2.56 9.08 -2.86
N ALA A 77 3.81 8.62 -2.87
CA ALA A 77 4.71 8.69 -1.71
C ALA A 77 5.00 10.14 -1.30
N ILE A 78 5.35 10.98 -2.27
CA ILE A 78 5.60 12.42 -2.03
C ILE A 78 4.34 13.09 -1.46
N ASN A 79 3.17 12.87 -2.09
CA ASN A 79 1.93 13.50 -1.64
C ASN A 79 1.54 13.07 -0.24
N ALA A 80 1.68 11.79 0.08
CA ALA A 80 1.40 11.26 1.42
C ALA A 80 2.39 11.81 2.46
N ALA A 81 3.68 11.88 2.14
CA ALA A 81 4.68 12.45 3.05
C ALA A 81 4.47 13.96 3.29
N LEU A 82 4.06 14.71 2.27
CA LEU A 82 3.67 16.11 2.43
C LEU A 82 2.41 16.28 3.27
N ASP A 83 1.50 15.30 3.25
CA ASP A 83 0.27 15.32 4.03
C ASP A 83 0.53 15.17 5.53
N VAL A 84 1.53 14.37 5.91
CA VAL A 84 1.97 14.24 7.32
C VAL A 84 2.44 15.57 7.92
N LEU A 85 2.99 16.47 7.10
CA LEU A 85 3.52 17.76 7.55
C LEU A 85 2.45 18.87 7.65
N ARG A 86 1.23 18.62 7.18
CA ARG A 86 0.13 19.59 7.22
C ARG A 86 -0.60 19.54 8.55
#